data_AF-K1TIY0-F1
#
_entry.id   AF-K1TIY0-F1
#
_cell.length_a   1.000
_cell.length_b   1.000
_cell.length_c   1.000
_cell.angle_alpha   90.00
_cell.angle_beta   90.00
_cell.angle_gamma   90.00
#
_symmetry.space_group_name_H-M   'P 1'
#
loop_
_entity.id
_entity.type
_entity.pdbx_description
1 polymer ?
#
loop_
_entity_poly.entity_id
_entity_poly.type
_entity_poly.pdbx_seq_one_letter_code
_entity_poly.pdbx_strand_id
1 'polypeptide(L)'
;TVVSDFTPESLLLTHHNNPRSVVILVDEIMGMFNSANRYTNGQLIEQLLTAWSGGALDVTRVNSPVPVHIEHPCINIIGTTQTKRVHELLKKGFEENGLLDRILFVMPKSPKLSSWKNRDDDGERTSLAAIRWENILNKVLALDYDTEAEEKIPHVLSMDREAREYFFSWWNRKVERINRIEDDAEVDSREMKHPAHVARLALIIQVLRHASGESHLQFIDVSSVKAGIRLNDYFEESYTRIRSFVANDACEDPPKVLLSMLPDTFDTKTAITVGKERQCVSERTVMNYLKELCRSRLLRKSKAGHYEKIMYDKSGKSNESNDESSPRNCNG
;
A
#
# COMPACT_ATOMS: atom_id res chain seq x y z
N THR A 1 3.96 10.87 19.16
CA THR A 1 5.42 11.12 19.16
C THR A 1 6.05 10.64 17.87
N VAL A 2 7.00 11.40 17.32
CA VAL A 2 7.70 11.04 16.07
C VAL A 2 9.12 10.59 16.39
N VAL A 3 9.56 9.49 15.79
CA VAL A 3 10.90 8.91 15.94
C VAL A 3 11.52 8.63 14.57
N SER A 4 12.83 8.79 14.44
CA SER A 4 13.56 8.61 13.16
C SER A 4 14.80 7.73 13.28
N ASP A 5 15.48 7.73 14.44
CA ASP A 5 16.56 6.81 14.78
C ASP A 5 16.20 6.13 16.10
N PHE A 6 16.15 4.80 16.09
CA PHE A 6 15.65 4.02 17.21
C PHE A 6 16.22 2.60 17.22
N THR A 7 16.37 2.09 18.43
CA THR A 7 16.42 0.65 18.69
C THR A 7 14.99 0.13 18.89
N PRO A 8 14.70 -1.16 18.61
CA PRO A 8 13.39 -1.74 18.90
C PRO A 8 12.92 -1.50 20.34
N GLU A 9 13.84 -1.55 21.30
CA GLU A 9 13.59 -1.33 22.72
C GLU A 9 13.20 0.11 23.00
N SER A 10 13.93 1.09 22.44
CA SER A 10 13.60 2.50 22.60
C SER A 10 12.27 2.86 21.93
N LEU A 11 11.93 2.22 20.82
CA LEU A 11 10.63 2.40 20.16
C LEU A 11 9.49 1.96 21.06
N LEU A 12 9.59 0.77 21.66
CA LEU A 12 8.53 0.23 22.52
C LEU A 12 8.42 1.00 23.83
N LEU A 13 9.54 1.39 24.45
CA LEU A 13 9.52 2.24 25.63
C LEU A 13 8.89 3.61 25.32
N THR A 14 9.22 4.21 24.18
CA THR A 14 8.60 5.45 23.72
C THR A 14 7.10 5.27 23.55
N HIS A 15 6.68 4.15 22.96
CA HIS A 15 5.27 3.89 22.75
C HIS A 15 4.50 3.63 24.04
N HIS A 16 5.07 2.92 25.00
CA HIS A 16 4.49 2.74 26.33
C HIS A 16 4.21 4.07 27.02
N ASN A 17 5.13 5.03 26.91
CA ASN A 17 4.95 6.38 27.44
C ASN A 17 4.02 7.26 26.58
N ASN A 18 3.63 6.80 25.39
CA ASN A 18 2.78 7.52 24.43
C ASN A 18 1.62 6.61 23.96
N PRO A 19 0.61 6.40 24.82
CA PRO A 19 -0.44 5.40 24.58
C PRO A 19 -1.33 5.71 23.37
N ARG A 20 -1.37 6.96 22.90
CA ARG A 20 -2.10 7.33 21.67
C ARG A 20 -1.49 6.71 20.42
N SER A 21 -0.20 6.94 20.21
CA SER A 21 0.55 6.43 19.07
C SER A 21 2.01 6.87 19.08
N VAL A 22 2.81 6.14 18.31
CA VAL A 22 4.12 6.58 17.83
C VAL A 22 4.16 6.53 16.31
N VAL A 23 4.94 7.43 15.71
CA VAL A 23 5.15 7.49 14.26
C VAL A 23 6.64 7.36 13.97
N ILE A 24 7.00 6.36 13.19
CA ILE A 24 8.32 6.19 12.61
C ILE A 24 8.34 6.98 11.31
N LEU A 25 9.13 8.05 11.26
CA LEU A 25 9.31 8.89 10.09
C LEU A 25 10.75 8.75 9.60
N VAL A 26 10.92 8.14 8.43
CA VAL A 26 12.25 7.81 7.88
C VAL A 26 12.35 8.25 6.43
N ASP A 27 13.31 9.13 6.16
CA ASP A 27 13.76 9.35 4.78
C ASP A 27 14.62 8.15 4.36
N GLU A 28 14.35 7.61 3.18
CA GLU A 28 14.97 6.37 2.70
C GLU A 28 14.74 5.16 3.64
N ILE A 29 13.48 4.69 3.67
CA ILE A 29 13.00 3.59 4.51
C ILE A 29 13.81 2.29 4.34
N MET A 30 14.55 2.13 3.24
CA MET A 30 15.49 1.03 3.04
C MET A 30 16.53 0.91 4.16
N GLY A 31 17.03 2.04 4.67
CA GLY A 31 17.97 2.05 5.79
C GLY A 31 17.36 1.38 7.01
N MET A 32 16.12 1.73 7.34
CA MET A 32 15.37 1.14 8.46
C MET A 32 15.18 -0.37 8.28
N PHE A 33 14.71 -0.84 7.11
CA PHE A 33 14.52 -2.27 6.85
C PHE A 33 15.83 -3.06 6.93
N ASN A 34 16.93 -2.52 6.38
CA ASN A 34 18.25 -3.16 6.46
C ASN A 34 18.81 -3.19 7.89
N SER A 35 18.48 -2.19 8.72
CA SER A 35 18.85 -2.17 10.14
C SER A 35 17.99 -3.13 10.95
N ALA A 36 16.68 -3.18 10.71
CA ALA A 36 15.76 -4.13 11.34
C ALA A 36 16.21 -5.60 11.15
N ASN A 37 16.74 -5.93 9.96
CA ASN A 37 17.28 -7.26 9.69
C ASN A 37 18.64 -7.52 10.37
N ARG A 38 19.46 -6.49 10.59
CA ARG A 38 20.81 -6.63 11.16
C ARG A 38 20.84 -6.72 12.68
N TYR A 39 19.92 -6.05 13.37
CA TYR A 39 20.04 -5.86 14.82
C TYR A 39 19.27 -6.88 15.68
N THR A 40 18.31 -7.64 15.13
CA THR A 40 17.43 -8.47 15.98
C THR A 40 16.87 -9.76 15.36
N ASN A 41 17.50 -10.34 14.34
CA ASN A 41 17.02 -11.61 13.72
C ASN A 41 15.52 -11.60 13.35
N GLY A 42 14.95 -10.45 12.98
CA GLY A 42 13.53 -10.33 12.62
C GLY A 42 12.56 -9.99 13.76
N GLN A 43 13.00 -9.86 15.02
CA GLN A 43 12.12 -9.54 16.15
C GLN A 43 11.32 -8.23 15.95
N LEU A 44 11.94 -7.20 15.39
CA LEU A 44 11.23 -5.94 15.11
C LEU A 44 10.12 -6.14 14.07
N ILE A 45 10.35 -6.98 13.07
CA ILE A 45 9.34 -7.27 12.04
C ILE A 45 8.14 -7.98 12.68
N GLU A 46 8.38 -8.99 13.52
CA GLU A 46 7.33 -9.69 14.25
C GLU A 46 6.53 -8.73 15.15
N GLN A 47 7.21 -7.84 15.88
CA GLN A 47 6.56 -6.82 16.71
C GLN A 47 5.68 -5.89 15.88
N LEU A 48 6.15 -5.45 14.71
CA LEU A 48 5.35 -4.62 13.79
C LEU A 48 4.16 -5.39 13.21
N LEU A 49 4.31 -6.68 12.91
CA LEU A 49 3.23 -7.54 12.42
C LEU A 49 2.14 -7.77 13.50
N THR A 50 2.57 -8.00 14.75
CA THR A 50 1.69 -8.10 15.91
C THR A 50 0.96 -6.77 16.15
N ALA A 51 1.70 -5.65 16.13
CA ALA A 51 1.13 -4.31 16.28
C ALA A 51 0.09 -3.99 15.20
N TRP A 52 0.40 -4.26 13.93
CA TRP A 52 -0.55 -4.07 12.83
C TRP A 52 -1.81 -4.91 12.99
N SER A 53 -1.71 -6.08 13.62
CA SER A 53 -2.84 -6.98 13.86
C SER A 53 -3.64 -6.61 15.12
N GLY A 54 -3.17 -5.62 15.90
CA GLY A 54 -3.79 -5.19 17.16
C GLY A 54 -3.50 -6.11 18.34
N GLY A 55 -2.51 -7.01 18.23
CA GLY A 55 -2.09 -7.85 19.35
C GLY A 55 -1.21 -7.07 20.33
N ALA A 56 -1.33 -7.35 21.61
CA ALA A 56 -0.53 -6.70 22.65
C ALA A 56 0.98 -6.96 22.44
N LEU A 57 1.80 -6.02 22.89
CA LEU A 57 3.26 -6.13 22.87
C LEU A 57 3.80 -6.19 24.30
N ASP A 58 4.47 -7.30 24.59
CA ASP A 58 5.14 -7.56 25.86
C ASP A 58 6.65 -7.64 25.67
N VAL A 59 7.38 -6.80 26.39
CA VAL A 59 8.84 -6.87 26.45
C VAL A 59 9.30 -6.91 27.90
N THR A 60 9.75 -8.09 28.29
CA THR A 60 10.47 -8.36 29.54
C THR A 60 11.94 -8.56 29.23
N ARG A 61 12.83 -7.83 29.92
CA ARG A 61 14.28 -7.98 29.80
C ARG A 61 14.93 -8.12 31.15
N VAL A 62 15.94 -8.98 31.22
CA VAL A 62 16.69 -9.30 32.45
C VAL A 62 17.29 -8.04 33.11
N ASN A 63 17.66 -7.02 32.31
CA ASN A 63 18.25 -5.77 32.80
C ASN A 63 17.31 -4.55 32.78
N SER A 64 16.00 -4.74 32.52
CA SER A 64 15.03 -3.64 32.59
C SER A 64 14.21 -3.77 33.88
N PRO A 65 14.21 -2.75 34.76
CA PRO A 65 13.49 -2.83 36.04
C PRO A 65 11.97 -2.80 35.87
N VAL A 66 11.47 -2.32 34.73
CA VAL A 66 10.03 -2.26 34.43
C VAL A 66 9.75 -3.05 33.16
N PRO A 67 8.88 -4.06 33.20
CA PRO A 67 8.38 -4.73 32.00
C PRO A 67 7.54 -3.74 31.17
N VAL A 68 7.78 -3.69 29.87
CA VAL A 68 7.00 -2.85 28.95
C VAL A 68 5.83 -3.67 28.44
N HIS A 69 4.62 -3.28 28.85
CA HIS A 69 3.36 -3.81 28.33
C HIS A 69 2.63 -2.71 27.54
N ILE A 70 2.18 -3.05 26.33
CA ILE A 70 1.37 -2.18 25.47
C ILE A 70 0.19 -3.00 24.98
N GLU A 71 -0.98 -2.77 25.58
CA GLU A 71 -2.20 -3.54 25.28
C GLU A 71 -2.75 -3.25 23.89
N HIS A 72 -2.74 -1.97 23.48
CA HIS A 72 -3.27 -1.52 22.19
C HIS A 72 -2.20 -0.78 21.39
N PRO A 73 -1.27 -1.50 20.73
CA PRO A 73 -0.20 -0.85 19.99
C PRO A 73 -0.71 -0.09 18.76
N CYS A 74 -0.22 1.13 18.60
CA CYS A 74 -0.47 2.01 17.47
C CYS A 74 0.87 2.61 16.98
N ILE A 75 1.55 1.84 16.15
CA ILE A 75 2.83 2.21 15.52
C ILE A 75 2.56 2.53 14.05
N ASN A 76 2.76 3.78 13.66
CA ASN A 76 2.61 4.22 12.28
C ASN A 76 3.98 4.34 11.63
N ILE A 77 4.07 4.03 10.34
CA ILE A 77 5.32 4.12 9.58
C ILE A 77 5.07 4.98 8.35
N ILE A 78 5.87 6.03 8.19
CA ILE A 78 5.89 6.88 7.01
C ILE A 78 7.33 6.94 6.54
N GLY A 79 7.55 6.58 5.29
CA GLY A 79 8.88 6.72 4.72
C GLY A 79 8.87 6.84 3.21
N THR A 80 10.00 7.33 2.72
CA THR A 80 10.27 7.53 1.30
C THR A 80 11.27 6.48 0.83
N THR A 81 11.32 6.25 -0.47
CA THR A 81 12.42 5.50 -1.07
C THR A 81 12.64 5.98 -2.50
N GLN A 82 13.86 5.82 -2.99
CA GLN A 82 14.17 6.11 -4.37
C GLN A 82 13.65 4.98 -5.27
N THR A 83 13.03 5.33 -6.40
CA THR A 83 12.47 4.34 -7.34
C THR A 83 13.50 3.29 -7.76
N LYS A 84 14.76 3.70 -7.97
CA LYS A 84 15.88 2.80 -8.31
C LYS A 84 16.18 1.76 -7.22
N ARG A 85 15.87 2.03 -5.95
CA ARG A 85 16.15 1.14 -4.82
C ARG A 85 14.95 0.28 -4.43
N VAL A 86 13.77 0.51 -5.02
CA VAL A 86 12.55 -0.25 -4.70
C VAL A 86 12.71 -1.75 -4.99
N HIS A 87 13.53 -2.13 -5.97
CA HIS A 87 13.82 -3.54 -6.24
C HIS A 87 14.44 -4.27 -5.03
N GLU A 88 15.12 -3.55 -4.13
CA GLU A 88 15.68 -4.13 -2.91
C GLU A 88 14.59 -4.59 -1.94
N LEU A 89 13.46 -3.89 -1.86
CA LEU A 89 12.31 -4.31 -1.04
C LEU A 89 11.75 -5.64 -1.53
N LEU A 90 11.60 -5.77 -2.85
CA LEU A 90 10.98 -6.94 -3.47
C LEU A 90 11.89 -8.16 -3.55
N LYS A 91 13.23 -7.99 -3.53
CA LYS A 91 14.20 -9.09 -3.66
C LYS A 91 14.77 -9.63 -2.34
N LYS A 92 14.74 -8.87 -1.25
CA LYS A 92 15.44 -9.22 0.02
C LYS A 92 14.63 -10.07 1.00
N GLY A 93 13.70 -10.92 0.52
CA GLY A 93 12.89 -11.78 1.39
C GLY A 93 11.83 -11.05 2.23
N PHE A 94 11.66 -9.73 2.07
CA PHE A 94 10.55 -8.99 2.71
C PHE A 94 9.18 -9.32 2.09
N GLU A 95 9.15 -9.92 0.90
CA GLU A 95 7.93 -10.51 0.35
C GLU A 95 7.49 -11.73 1.18
N GLU A 96 8.43 -12.50 1.73
CA GLU A 96 8.15 -13.78 2.38
C GLU A 96 7.68 -13.62 3.83
N ASN A 97 7.99 -12.49 4.48
CA ASN A 97 7.62 -12.24 5.88
C ASN A 97 6.27 -11.51 6.04
N GLY A 98 5.59 -11.15 4.94
CA GLY A 98 4.27 -10.52 4.95
C GLY A 98 4.21 -9.10 5.48
N LEU A 99 5.34 -8.45 5.80
CA LEU A 99 5.35 -7.05 6.23
C LEU A 99 4.99 -6.13 5.06
N LEU A 100 5.51 -6.40 3.85
CA LEU A 100 5.21 -5.58 2.66
C LEU A 100 3.72 -5.59 2.29
N ASP A 101 3.03 -6.69 2.52
CA ASP A 101 1.57 -6.85 2.29
C ASP A 101 0.74 -5.85 3.09
N ARG A 102 1.29 -5.34 4.19
CA ARG A 102 0.65 -4.39 5.11
C ARG A 102 1.05 -2.94 4.84
N ILE A 103 2.01 -2.69 3.95
CA ILE A 103 2.47 -1.35 3.57
C ILE A 103 1.62 -0.84 2.40
N LEU A 104 1.16 0.40 2.53
CA LEU A 104 0.47 1.13 1.47
C LEU A 104 1.50 1.88 0.63
N PHE A 105 1.63 1.51 -0.64
CA PHE A 105 2.60 2.13 -1.54
C PHE A 105 1.98 3.27 -2.32
N VAL A 106 2.77 4.33 -2.54
CA VAL A 106 2.37 5.48 -3.36
C VAL A 106 3.39 5.65 -4.49
N MET A 107 2.89 5.54 -5.72
CA MET A 107 3.67 5.87 -6.93
C MET A 107 2.78 6.73 -7.84
N PRO A 108 3.20 7.98 -8.17
CA PRO A 108 2.45 8.86 -9.05
C PRO A 108 2.11 8.18 -10.39
N LYS A 109 0.92 8.46 -10.93
CA LYS A 109 0.49 7.96 -12.26
C LYS A 109 1.35 8.53 -13.39
N SER A 110 1.85 9.75 -13.21
CA SER A 110 2.67 10.45 -14.19
C SER A 110 3.98 10.91 -13.54
N PRO A 111 5.13 10.69 -14.18
CA PRO A 111 6.40 11.25 -13.75
C PRO A 111 6.55 12.72 -14.17
N LYS A 112 5.61 13.28 -14.94
CA LYS A 112 5.66 14.67 -15.40
C LYS A 112 5.56 15.60 -14.20
N LEU A 113 6.64 16.34 -13.95
CA LEU A 113 6.66 17.42 -12.98
C LEU A 113 6.02 18.66 -13.60
N SER A 114 5.10 19.28 -12.87
CA SER A 114 4.57 20.59 -13.23
C SER A 114 5.67 21.63 -13.06
N SER A 115 5.81 22.52 -14.04
CA SER A 115 6.66 23.70 -13.91
C SER A 115 6.11 24.62 -12.82
N TRP A 116 6.99 25.23 -12.04
CA TRP A 116 6.64 26.32 -11.13
C TRP A 116 5.94 27.42 -11.94
N LYS A 117 4.78 27.87 -11.46
CA LYS A 117 4.08 29.04 -11.99
C LYS A 117 4.29 30.16 -10.98
N ASN A 118 4.72 31.32 -11.45
CA ASN A 118 4.83 32.51 -10.61
C ASN A 118 3.52 33.29 -10.75
N ARG A 119 2.63 33.20 -9.77
CA ARG A 119 1.40 34.00 -9.73
C ARG A 119 1.47 34.99 -8.59
N ASP A 120 0.96 36.19 -8.81
CA ASP A 120 0.95 37.26 -7.81
C ASP A 120 0.10 36.89 -6.57
N ASP A 121 -0.84 35.95 -6.70
CA ASP A 121 -1.76 35.49 -5.64
C ASP A 121 -1.32 34.18 -4.94
N ASP A 122 -0.18 33.58 -5.32
CA ASP A 122 0.22 32.26 -4.79
C ASP A 122 0.42 32.29 -3.27
N GLY A 123 0.91 33.41 -2.71
CA GLY A 123 1.07 33.58 -1.26
C GLY A 123 -0.26 33.50 -0.52
N GLU A 124 -1.24 34.32 -0.90
CA GLU A 124 -2.55 34.40 -0.25
C GLU A 124 -3.33 33.09 -0.37
N ARG A 125 -3.33 32.47 -1.56
CA ARG A 125 -3.97 31.17 -1.78
C ARG A 125 -3.35 30.06 -0.94
N THR A 126 -2.03 30.03 -0.86
CA THR A 126 -1.32 29.04 -0.05
C THR A 126 -1.63 29.24 1.43
N SER A 127 -1.67 30.50 1.89
CA SER A 127 -2.06 30.84 3.26
C SER A 127 -3.48 30.41 3.61
N LEU A 128 -4.47 30.67 2.74
CA LEU A 128 -5.86 30.24 2.95
C LEU A 128 -5.99 28.71 3.03
N ALA A 129 -5.32 27.99 2.13
CA ALA A 129 -5.30 26.52 2.16
C ALA A 129 -4.63 25.99 3.43
N ALA A 130 -3.50 26.59 3.84
CA ALA A 130 -2.79 26.23 5.07
C ALA A 130 -3.65 26.45 6.31
N ILE A 131 -4.34 27.59 6.44
CA ILE A 131 -5.26 27.88 7.55
C ILE A 131 -6.40 26.86 7.61
N ARG A 132 -7.01 26.53 6.45
CA ARG A 132 -8.07 25.51 6.38
C ARG A 132 -7.55 24.15 6.84
N TRP A 133 -6.36 23.77 6.40
CA TRP A 133 -5.74 22.51 6.79
C TRP A 133 -5.39 22.46 8.28
N GLU A 134 -4.83 23.54 8.82
CA GLU A 134 -4.55 23.70 10.25
C GLU A 134 -5.82 23.55 11.08
N ASN A 135 -6.93 24.18 10.68
CA ASN A 135 -8.22 24.05 11.37
C ASN A 135 -8.75 22.60 11.37
N ILE A 136 -8.59 21.87 10.26
CA ILE A 136 -8.95 20.45 10.18
C ILE A 136 -8.07 19.64 11.17
N LEU A 137 -6.76 19.85 11.15
CA LEU A 137 -5.83 19.16 12.05
C LEU A 137 -6.15 19.44 13.52
N ASN A 138 -6.41 20.69 13.88
CA ASN A 138 -6.74 21.07 15.25
C ASN A 138 -8.00 20.36 15.76
N LYS A 139 -9.04 20.22 14.92
CA LYS A 139 -10.24 19.44 15.28
C LYS A 139 -9.95 17.96 15.48
N VAL A 140 -9.10 17.37 14.64
CA VAL A 140 -8.71 15.95 14.77
C VAL A 140 -7.86 15.72 16.02
N LEU A 141 -6.92 16.61 16.31
CA LEU A 141 -6.06 16.52 17.50
C LEU A 141 -6.82 16.76 18.81
N ALA A 142 -7.91 17.53 18.75
CA ALA A 142 -8.79 17.80 19.88
C ALA A 142 -9.72 16.63 20.25
N LEU A 143 -9.77 15.56 19.44
CA LEU A 143 -10.53 14.36 19.80
C LEU A 143 -10.00 13.77 21.12
N ASP A 144 -10.91 13.52 22.05
CA ASP A 144 -10.64 13.05 23.38
C ASP A 144 -10.80 11.53 23.50
N TYR A 145 -10.59 11.05 24.72
CA TYR A 145 -10.97 9.71 25.13
C TYR A 145 -12.33 9.78 25.79
N ASP A 146 -12.99 8.64 25.93
CA ASP A 146 -14.17 8.52 26.79
C ASP A 146 -13.79 8.94 28.22
N THR A 147 -14.46 9.96 28.73
CA THR A 147 -14.19 10.59 30.03
C THR A 147 -14.88 9.86 31.19
N GLU A 148 -15.78 8.91 30.90
CA GLU A 148 -16.52 8.17 31.94
C GLU A 148 -15.73 7.00 32.52
N ALA A 149 -14.59 6.63 31.92
CA ALA A 149 -13.73 5.55 32.37
C ALA A 149 -12.51 6.05 33.17
N GLU A 150 -12.09 5.28 34.18
CA GLU A 150 -10.82 5.52 34.89
C GLU A 150 -9.60 5.33 33.98
N GLU A 151 -9.77 4.55 32.91
CA GLU A 151 -8.77 4.29 31.87
C GLU A 151 -9.08 5.08 30.59
N LYS A 152 -8.05 5.35 29.79
CA LYS A 152 -8.18 6.09 28.52
C LYS A 152 -8.82 5.21 27.44
N ILE A 153 -10.15 5.11 27.43
CA ILE A 153 -10.90 4.30 26.47
C ILE A 153 -11.14 5.10 25.18
N PRO A 154 -10.77 4.60 23.99
CA PRO A 154 -11.03 5.28 22.73
C PRO A 154 -12.51 5.18 22.33
N HIS A 155 -13.03 6.24 21.71
CA HIS A 155 -14.36 6.21 21.09
C HIS A 155 -14.42 5.20 19.95
N VAL A 156 -15.39 4.28 19.99
CA VAL A 156 -15.57 3.25 18.96
C VAL A 156 -16.65 3.65 17.97
N LEU A 157 -16.26 3.92 16.73
CA LEU A 157 -17.20 4.20 15.64
C LEU A 157 -17.51 2.92 14.87
N SER A 158 -18.76 2.45 14.98
CA SER A 158 -19.26 1.34 14.17
C SER A 158 -19.68 1.82 12.78
N MET A 159 -19.64 0.94 11.78
CA MET A 159 -20.35 1.16 10.51
C MET A 159 -21.86 1.09 10.73
N ASP A 160 -22.60 2.01 10.11
CA ASP A 160 -24.04 1.90 10.01
C ASP A 160 -24.46 0.68 9.16
N ARG A 161 -25.77 0.44 9.05
CA ARG A 161 -26.29 -0.72 8.32
C ARG A 161 -25.90 -0.71 6.84
N GLU A 162 -26.05 0.42 6.17
CA GLU A 162 -25.78 0.54 4.72
C GLU A 162 -24.28 0.42 4.42
N ALA A 163 -23.45 1.12 5.19
CA ALA A 163 -22.00 1.07 5.12
C ALA A 163 -21.47 -0.35 5.32
N ARG A 164 -22.03 -1.07 6.31
CA ARG A 164 -21.70 -2.47 6.58
C ARG A 164 -22.10 -3.38 5.42
N GLU A 165 -23.33 -3.29 4.94
CA GLU A 165 -23.80 -4.08 3.79
C GLU A 165 -22.90 -3.86 2.55
N TYR A 166 -22.53 -2.60 2.29
CA TYR A 166 -21.63 -2.25 1.19
C TYR A 166 -20.21 -2.83 1.36
N PHE A 167 -19.62 -2.69 2.56
CA PHE A 167 -18.29 -3.22 2.88
C PHE A 167 -18.24 -4.75 2.72
N PHE A 168 -19.24 -5.45 3.25
CA PHE A 168 -19.32 -6.91 3.16
C PHE A 168 -19.53 -7.38 1.71
N SER A 169 -20.41 -6.73 0.95
CA SER A 169 -20.61 -7.04 -0.46
C SER A 169 -19.31 -6.84 -1.27
N TRP A 170 -18.59 -5.75 -1.03
CA TRP A 170 -17.30 -5.50 -1.67
C TRP A 170 -16.28 -6.60 -1.35
N TRP A 171 -16.16 -7.01 -0.08
CA TRP A 171 -15.21 -8.06 0.31
C TRP A 171 -15.62 -9.43 -0.23
N ASN A 172 -16.89 -9.81 -0.12
CA ASN A 172 -17.38 -11.11 -0.57
C ASN A 172 -17.16 -11.32 -2.07
N ARG A 173 -17.28 -10.28 -2.90
CA ARG A 173 -16.91 -10.36 -4.33
C ARG A 173 -15.44 -10.73 -4.54
N LYS A 174 -14.54 -10.26 -3.68
CA LYS A 174 -13.12 -10.67 -3.73
C LYS A 174 -12.96 -12.12 -3.25
N VAL A 175 -13.61 -12.49 -2.15
CA VAL A 175 -13.59 -13.87 -1.61
C VAL A 175 -14.07 -14.89 -2.65
N GLU A 176 -15.16 -14.61 -3.37
CA GLU A 176 -15.66 -15.47 -4.44
C GLU A 176 -14.63 -15.71 -5.56
N ARG A 177 -13.80 -14.71 -5.87
CA ARG A 177 -12.70 -14.84 -6.83
C ARG A 177 -11.56 -15.67 -6.25
N ILE A 178 -11.18 -15.41 -5.01
CA ILE A 178 -10.09 -16.11 -4.31
C ILE A 178 -10.41 -17.60 -4.16
N ASN A 179 -11.64 -17.94 -3.80
CA ASN A 179 -12.08 -19.33 -3.64
C ASN A 179 -12.11 -20.16 -4.94
N ARG A 180 -11.92 -19.53 -6.11
CA ARG A 180 -11.78 -20.23 -7.40
C ARG A 180 -10.33 -20.60 -7.71
N ILE A 181 -9.38 -20.16 -6.89
CA ILE A 181 -7.97 -20.52 -7.01
C ILE A 181 -7.82 -21.90 -6.36
N GLU A 182 -7.35 -22.88 -7.12
CA GLU A 182 -7.18 -24.27 -6.63
C GLU A 182 -5.88 -24.45 -5.84
N ASP A 183 -4.82 -23.73 -6.21
CA ASP A 183 -3.52 -23.79 -5.55
C ASP A 183 -3.37 -22.61 -4.57
N ASP A 184 -3.35 -22.91 -3.27
CA ASP A 184 -3.17 -21.92 -2.21
C ASP A 184 -1.89 -21.09 -2.39
N ALA A 185 -0.85 -21.63 -3.04
CA ALA A 185 0.38 -20.89 -3.32
C ALA A 185 0.19 -19.76 -4.35
N GLU A 186 -0.91 -19.76 -5.11
CA GLU A 186 -1.26 -18.69 -6.05
C GLU A 186 -2.16 -17.61 -5.43
N VAL A 187 -2.61 -17.78 -4.18
CA VAL A 187 -3.41 -16.77 -3.48
C VAL A 187 -2.53 -15.60 -3.07
N ASP A 188 -2.92 -14.39 -3.50
CA ASP A 188 -2.21 -13.17 -3.12
C ASP A 188 -2.48 -12.81 -1.65
N SER A 189 -1.48 -13.01 -0.80
CA SER A 189 -1.54 -12.73 0.64
C SER A 189 -1.78 -11.26 0.95
N ARG A 190 -1.41 -10.35 0.04
CA ARG A 190 -1.66 -8.90 0.17
C ARG A 190 -3.13 -8.58 0.09
N GLU A 191 -3.87 -9.24 -0.81
CA GLU A 191 -5.30 -9.00 -0.95
C GLU A 191 -6.07 -9.33 0.33
N MET A 192 -5.56 -10.27 1.14
CA MET A 192 -6.15 -10.64 2.43
C MET A 192 -6.09 -9.51 3.48
N LYS A 193 -5.26 -8.48 3.27
CA LYS A 193 -5.13 -7.35 4.20
C LYS A 193 -6.06 -6.19 3.85
N HIS A 194 -6.71 -6.23 2.69
CA HIS A 194 -7.61 -5.17 2.22
C HIS A 194 -8.75 -4.83 3.20
N PRO A 195 -9.45 -5.79 3.83
CA PRO A 195 -10.54 -5.44 4.75
C PRO A 195 -10.08 -4.55 5.91
N ALA A 196 -8.94 -4.87 6.50
CA ALA A 196 -8.36 -4.09 7.59
C ALA A 196 -7.93 -2.70 7.11
N HIS A 197 -7.28 -2.60 5.94
CA HIS A 197 -6.90 -1.30 5.36
C HIS A 197 -8.12 -0.44 5.05
N VAL A 198 -9.13 -0.99 4.36
CA VAL A 198 -10.33 -0.25 3.99
C VAL A 198 -11.10 0.21 5.21
N ALA A 199 -11.26 -0.62 6.25
CA ALA A 199 -11.94 -0.22 7.48
C ALA A 199 -11.21 0.96 8.17
N ARG A 200 -9.87 0.91 8.26
CA ARG A 200 -9.04 1.99 8.82
C ARG A 200 -9.14 3.27 7.99
N LEU A 201 -9.02 3.15 6.67
CA LEU A 201 -9.13 4.30 5.75
C LEU A 201 -10.53 4.93 5.81
N ALA A 202 -11.59 4.12 5.90
CA ALA A 202 -12.96 4.61 6.03
C ALA A 202 -13.14 5.40 7.35
N LEU A 203 -12.59 4.91 8.46
CA LEU A 203 -12.60 5.63 9.73
C LEU A 203 -11.84 6.97 9.62
N ILE A 204 -10.64 6.97 9.05
CA ILE A 204 -9.85 8.19 8.84
C ILE A 204 -10.63 9.20 7.98
N ILE A 205 -11.26 8.76 6.90
CA ILE A 205 -12.08 9.63 6.04
C ILE A 205 -13.31 10.14 6.77
N GLN A 206 -13.99 9.32 7.57
CA GLN A 206 -15.12 9.76 8.39
C GLN A 206 -14.71 10.91 9.33
N VAL A 207 -13.58 10.76 10.01
CA VAL A 207 -13.01 11.77 10.92
C VAL A 207 -12.63 13.04 10.16
N LEU A 208 -11.96 12.93 9.01
CA LEU A 208 -11.59 14.08 8.19
C LEU A 208 -12.81 14.82 7.65
N ARG A 209 -13.84 14.10 7.18
CA ARG A 209 -15.09 14.70 6.73
C ARG A 209 -15.81 15.43 7.86
N HIS A 210 -15.83 14.85 9.06
CA HIS A 210 -16.36 15.54 10.23
C HIS A 210 -15.59 16.83 10.54
N ALA A 211 -14.25 16.78 10.56
CA ALA A 211 -13.41 17.96 10.80
C ALA A 211 -13.64 19.05 9.73
N SER A 212 -13.92 18.65 8.49
CA SER A 212 -14.30 19.53 7.38
C SER A 212 -15.76 20.02 7.42
N GLY A 213 -16.61 19.51 8.32
CA GLY A 213 -18.04 19.86 8.41
C GLY A 213 -18.94 19.14 7.40
N GLU A 214 -18.44 18.07 6.77
CA GLU A 214 -19.13 17.28 5.74
C GLU A 214 -19.82 16.02 6.29
N SER A 215 -19.57 15.69 7.56
CA SER A 215 -20.16 14.53 8.24
C SER A 215 -20.05 14.66 9.76
N HIS A 216 -20.22 13.55 10.46
CA HIS A 216 -20.40 13.45 11.90
C HIS A 216 -19.52 12.34 12.50
N LEU A 217 -19.57 12.10 13.82
CA LEU A 217 -18.73 11.09 14.50
C LEU A 217 -19.50 9.95 15.19
N GLN A 218 -20.80 9.82 14.94
CA GLN A 218 -21.62 8.76 15.55
C GLN A 218 -21.36 7.38 14.95
N PHE A 219 -21.15 7.31 13.63
CA PHE A 219 -20.92 6.08 12.89
C PHE A 219 -20.16 6.37 11.59
N ILE A 220 -19.60 5.31 11.00
CA ILE A 220 -19.00 5.36 9.66
C ILE A 220 -20.11 5.18 8.64
N ASP A 221 -20.30 6.19 7.79
CA ASP A 221 -21.30 6.19 6.72
C ASP A 221 -20.79 5.52 5.43
N VAL A 222 -21.71 5.22 4.52
CA VAL A 222 -21.40 4.55 3.24
C VAL A 222 -20.44 5.35 2.36
N SER A 223 -20.46 6.68 2.45
CA SER A 223 -19.59 7.55 1.64
C SER A 223 -18.13 7.43 2.09
N SER A 224 -17.89 7.35 3.40
CA SER A 224 -16.57 7.10 3.97
C SER A 224 -16.04 5.70 3.63
N VAL A 225 -16.90 4.68 3.62
CA VAL A 225 -16.52 3.32 3.15
C VAL A 225 -16.12 3.32 1.68
N LYS A 226 -16.93 3.93 0.81
CA LYS A 226 -16.63 4.06 -0.63
C LYS A 226 -15.31 4.79 -0.88
N ALA A 227 -15.06 5.86 -0.13
CA ALA A 227 -13.79 6.60 -0.20
C ALA A 227 -12.60 5.74 0.27
N GLY A 228 -12.76 4.98 1.36
CA GLY A 228 -11.75 4.03 1.84
C GLY A 228 -11.40 2.95 0.81
N ILE A 229 -12.41 2.39 0.13
CA ILE A 229 -12.20 1.43 -0.97
C ILE A 229 -11.44 2.08 -2.12
N ARG A 230 -11.85 3.28 -2.55
CA ARG A 230 -11.18 4.00 -3.64
C ARG A 230 -9.72 4.31 -3.33
N LEU A 231 -9.40 4.66 -2.08
CA LEU A 231 -8.01 4.86 -1.64
C LEU A 231 -7.22 3.54 -1.64
N ASN A 232 -7.81 2.45 -1.14
CA ASN A 232 -7.18 1.14 -1.21
C ASN A 232 -6.85 0.76 -2.65
N ASP A 233 -7.79 0.93 -3.58
CA ASP A 233 -7.58 0.64 -5.00
C ASP A 233 -6.43 1.50 -5.58
N TYR A 234 -6.33 2.78 -5.19
CA TYR A 234 -5.19 3.62 -5.58
C TYR A 234 -3.83 3.10 -5.05
N PHE A 235 -3.78 2.60 -3.81
CA PHE A 235 -2.55 2.03 -3.25
C PHE A 235 -2.19 0.70 -3.94
N GLU A 236 -3.16 -0.12 -4.31
CA GLU A 236 -2.92 -1.36 -5.05
C GLU A 236 -2.50 -1.10 -6.50
N GLU A 237 -3.13 -0.13 -7.17
CA GLU A 237 -2.67 0.34 -8.48
C GLU A 237 -1.23 0.88 -8.39
N SER A 238 -0.89 1.60 -7.32
CA SER A 238 0.47 2.10 -7.08
C SER A 238 1.47 0.97 -6.87
N TYR A 239 1.11 -0.04 -6.08
CA TYR A 239 1.92 -1.23 -5.89
C TYR A 239 2.14 -1.95 -7.23
N THR A 240 1.08 -2.10 -8.03
CA THR A 240 1.17 -2.75 -9.35
C THR A 240 2.10 -1.97 -10.30
N ARG A 241 2.04 -0.63 -10.32
CA ARG A 241 3.00 0.21 -11.07
C ARG A 241 4.43 0.00 -10.61
N ILE A 242 4.67 -0.11 -9.30
CA ILE A 242 5.98 -0.41 -8.73
C ILE A 242 6.47 -1.79 -9.21
N ARG A 243 5.61 -2.82 -9.16
CA ARG A 243 5.93 -4.17 -9.65
C ARG A 243 6.32 -4.14 -11.12
N SER A 244 5.52 -3.44 -11.94
CA SER A 244 5.79 -3.23 -13.36
C SER A 244 7.16 -2.58 -13.58
N PHE A 245 7.44 -1.49 -12.86
CA PHE A 245 8.71 -0.77 -12.97
C PHE A 245 9.89 -1.69 -12.64
N VAL A 246 9.85 -2.41 -11.51
CA VAL A 246 10.94 -3.30 -11.10
C VAL A 246 11.14 -4.47 -12.07
N ALA A 247 10.05 -5.05 -12.57
CA ALA A 247 10.12 -6.12 -13.55
C ALA A 247 10.76 -5.67 -14.87
N ASN A 248 10.40 -4.47 -15.34
CA ASN A 248 10.94 -3.88 -16.57
C ASN A 248 12.41 -3.43 -16.42
N ASP A 249 12.80 -2.89 -15.27
CA ASP A 249 14.17 -2.46 -14.97
C ASP A 249 15.12 -3.65 -14.83
N ALA A 250 14.63 -4.80 -14.33
CA ALA A 250 15.41 -6.01 -14.15
C ALA A 250 15.64 -6.84 -15.43
N CYS A 251 15.10 -6.41 -16.57
CA CYS A 251 15.14 -7.15 -17.84
C CYS A 251 15.67 -6.29 -18.99
N GLU A 252 16.58 -6.86 -19.78
CA GLU A 252 17.15 -6.19 -20.95
C GLU A 252 16.12 -5.96 -22.06
N ASP A 253 16.41 -5.02 -22.95
CA ASP A 253 15.49 -4.63 -24.03
C ASP A 253 15.20 -5.74 -25.05
N PRO A 254 16.18 -6.56 -25.52
CA PRO A 254 15.89 -7.58 -26.53
C PRO A 254 14.84 -8.63 -26.09
N PRO A 255 14.88 -9.19 -24.86
CA PRO A 255 13.79 -10.02 -24.34
C PRO A 255 12.44 -9.30 -24.28
N LYS A 256 12.39 -8.03 -23.86
CA LYS A 256 11.14 -7.25 -23.78
C LYS A 256 10.53 -6.99 -25.15
N VAL A 257 11.35 -6.72 -26.17
CA VAL A 257 10.89 -6.58 -27.55
C VAL A 257 10.30 -7.90 -28.03
N LEU A 258 10.91 -9.05 -27.73
CA LEU A 258 10.33 -10.36 -28.05
C LEU A 258 8.97 -10.53 -27.38
N LEU A 259 8.88 -10.21 -26.09
CA LEU A 259 7.65 -10.29 -25.31
C LEU A 259 6.51 -9.45 -25.92
N SER A 260 6.81 -8.25 -26.42
CA SER A 260 5.79 -7.37 -27.02
C SER A 260 5.16 -7.92 -28.29
N MET A 261 5.85 -8.82 -29.00
CA MET A 261 5.36 -9.43 -30.26
C MET A 261 4.58 -10.73 -30.03
N LEU A 262 4.66 -11.31 -28.83
CA LEU A 262 3.98 -12.55 -28.49
C LEU A 262 2.54 -12.29 -28.01
N PRO A 263 1.60 -13.24 -28.16
CA PRO A 263 0.28 -13.14 -27.54
C PRO A 263 0.35 -13.25 -26.01
N ASP A 264 -0.75 -12.96 -25.31
CA ASP A 264 -0.82 -13.01 -23.84
C ASP A 264 -0.50 -14.41 -23.29
N THR A 265 -0.84 -15.46 -24.03
CA THR A 265 -0.47 -16.85 -23.77
C THR A 265 0.17 -17.47 -25.01
N PHE A 266 1.27 -18.21 -24.85
CA PHE A 266 2.00 -18.81 -25.97
C PHE A 266 2.81 -20.04 -25.57
N ASP A 267 3.16 -20.86 -26.57
CA ASP A 267 4.07 -21.99 -26.38
C ASP A 267 5.51 -21.66 -26.82
N THR A 268 6.45 -22.53 -26.44
CA THR A 268 7.87 -22.37 -26.75
C THR A 268 8.11 -22.30 -28.27
N LYS A 269 7.35 -23.07 -29.04
CA LYS A 269 7.47 -23.10 -30.51
C LYS A 269 7.13 -21.74 -31.12
N THR A 270 6.05 -21.13 -30.67
CA THR A 270 5.61 -19.79 -31.08
C THR A 270 6.67 -18.75 -30.75
N ALA A 271 7.23 -18.78 -29.54
CA ALA A 271 8.32 -17.88 -29.15
C ALA A 271 9.56 -18.03 -30.05
N ILE A 272 9.94 -19.27 -30.38
CA ILE A 272 11.09 -19.55 -31.25
C ILE A 272 10.83 -19.05 -32.68
N THR A 273 9.63 -19.29 -33.22
CA THR A 273 9.25 -18.79 -34.56
C THR A 273 9.33 -17.27 -34.62
N VAL A 274 8.69 -16.57 -33.68
CA VAL A 274 8.69 -15.11 -33.62
C VAL A 274 10.11 -14.56 -33.43
N GLY A 275 10.92 -15.16 -32.55
CA GLY A 275 12.30 -14.73 -32.34
C GLY A 275 13.18 -14.89 -33.58
N LYS A 276 13.05 -16.02 -34.30
CA LYS A 276 13.78 -16.26 -35.56
C LYS A 276 13.34 -15.28 -36.65
N GLU A 277 12.04 -15.11 -36.86
CA GLU A 277 11.48 -14.31 -37.97
C GLU A 277 11.56 -12.80 -37.74
N ARG A 278 11.38 -12.33 -36.50
CA ARG A 278 11.23 -10.90 -36.19
C ARG A 278 12.47 -10.27 -35.56
N GLN A 279 13.32 -11.05 -34.91
CA GLN A 279 14.57 -10.58 -34.28
C GLN A 279 15.83 -11.22 -34.85
N CYS A 280 15.71 -12.18 -35.78
CA CYS A 280 16.86 -12.89 -36.37
C CYS A 280 17.76 -13.57 -35.32
N VAL A 281 17.20 -14.03 -34.19
CA VAL A 281 17.95 -14.67 -33.11
C VAL A 281 17.85 -16.19 -33.15
N SER A 282 18.88 -16.87 -32.64
CA SER A 282 18.88 -18.32 -32.55
C SER A 282 17.88 -18.83 -31.51
N GLU A 283 17.47 -20.09 -31.65
CA GLU A 283 16.61 -20.77 -30.68
C GLU A 283 17.18 -20.75 -29.27
N ARG A 284 18.49 -20.97 -29.12
CA ARG A 284 19.19 -20.87 -27.83
C ARG A 284 19.03 -19.49 -27.20
N THR A 285 19.05 -18.43 -28.01
CA THR A 285 18.88 -17.04 -27.55
C THR A 285 17.46 -16.79 -27.08
N VAL A 286 16.45 -17.26 -27.84
CA VAL A 286 15.04 -17.19 -27.41
C VAL A 286 14.83 -17.90 -26.07
N MET A 287 15.42 -19.09 -25.89
CA MET A 287 15.34 -19.81 -24.61
C MET A 287 15.98 -19.04 -23.45
N ASN A 288 17.06 -18.30 -23.70
CA ASN A 288 17.66 -17.42 -22.69
C ASN A 288 16.76 -16.22 -22.38
N TYR A 289 16.15 -15.60 -23.39
CA TYR A 289 15.19 -14.52 -23.19
C TYR A 289 14.00 -14.99 -22.35
N LEU A 290 13.42 -16.15 -22.64
CA LEU A 290 12.32 -16.71 -21.85
C LEU A 290 12.72 -16.96 -20.39
N LYS A 291 13.93 -17.46 -20.13
CA LYS A 291 14.45 -17.64 -18.76
C LYS A 291 14.60 -16.30 -18.04
N GLU A 292 15.12 -15.29 -18.73
CA GLU A 292 15.31 -13.96 -18.16
C GLU A 292 13.96 -13.29 -17.84
N LEU A 293 13.01 -13.36 -18.76
CA LEU A 293 11.66 -12.82 -18.59
C LEU A 293 10.90 -13.50 -17.45
N CYS A 294 11.08 -14.82 -17.26
CA CYS A 294 10.56 -15.51 -16.08
C CYS A 294 11.24 -15.01 -14.79
N ARG A 295 12.57 -14.84 -14.80
CA ARG A 295 13.34 -14.35 -13.65
C ARG A 295 12.96 -12.92 -13.26
N SER A 296 12.67 -12.06 -14.23
CA SER A 296 12.21 -10.68 -13.99
C SER A 296 10.73 -10.58 -13.62
N ARG A 297 10.01 -11.70 -13.58
CA ARG A 297 8.56 -11.80 -13.36
C ARG A 297 7.74 -11.04 -14.43
N LEU A 298 8.25 -10.90 -15.65
CA LEU A 298 7.43 -10.45 -16.81
C LEU A 298 6.65 -11.60 -17.45
N LEU A 299 7.01 -12.84 -17.11
CA LEU A 299 6.45 -14.07 -17.64
C LEU A 299 6.25 -15.11 -16.53
N ARG A 300 5.12 -15.81 -16.58
CA ARG A 300 4.84 -16.99 -15.76
C ARG A 300 4.79 -18.23 -16.65
N LYS A 301 5.30 -19.34 -16.13
CA LYS A 301 5.20 -20.64 -16.79
C LYS A 301 3.99 -21.40 -16.25
N SER A 302 2.93 -21.49 -17.03
CA SER A 302 1.69 -22.18 -16.62
C SER A 302 1.85 -23.71 -16.63
N LYS A 303 2.63 -24.24 -17.58
CA LYS A 303 3.01 -25.66 -17.65
C LYS A 303 4.28 -25.84 -18.48
N ALA A 304 4.78 -27.07 -18.59
CA ALA A 304 5.94 -27.36 -19.42
C ALA A 304 5.77 -26.80 -20.85
N GLY A 305 6.69 -25.92 -21.24
CA GLY A 305 6.73 -25.30 -22.57
C GLY A 305 5.66 -24.25 -22.87
N HIS A 306 4.80 -23.89 -21.91
CA HIS A 306 3.74 -22.89 -22.08
C HIS A 306 3.91 -21.73 -21.12
N TYR A 307 3.64 -20.53 -21.62
CA TYR A 307 3.91 -19.29 -20.92
C TYR A 307 2.72 -18.34 -21.00
N GLU A 308 2.63 -17.49 -19.99
CA GLU A 308 1.63 -16.44 -19.86
C GLU A 308 2.31 -15.14 -19.43
N LYS A 309 1.94 -14.03 -20.07
CA LYS A 309 2.46 -12.72 -19.70
C LYS A 309 1.91 -12.30 -18.34
N ILE A 310 2.80 -11.78 -17.49
CA ILE A 310 2.35 -11.14 -16.26
C ILE A 310 1.94 -9.71 -16.61
N MET A 311 0.63 -9.47 -16.60
CA MET A 311 0.05 -8.17 -16.92
C MET A 311 0.05 -7.30 -15.67
N TYR A 312 1.09 -6.48 -15.51
CA TYR A 312 1.13 -5.47 -14.45
C TYR A 312 0.28 -4.22 -14.75
N ASP A 313 -0.31 -4.10 -15.95
CA ASP A 313 -1.42 -3.17 -16.16
C ASP A 313 -2.17 -3.45 -17.48
N LYS A 314 -3.51 -3.33 -17.42
CA LYS A 314 -4.37 -2.96 -18.56
C LYS A 314 -4.98 -1.56 -18.37
N SER A 315 -4.53 -0.76 -17.41
CA SER A 315 -5.10 0.58 -17.14
C SER A 315 -4.51 1.67 -18.05
N GLY A 316 -4.68 1.51 -19.37
CA GLY A 316 -4.53 2.57 -20.37
C GLY A 316 -5.79 2.81 -21.20
N LYS A 317 -6.84 2.01 -21.01
CA LYS A 317 -8.13 2.14 -21.70
C LYS A 317 -9.28 1.84 -20.75
N SER A 318 -9.55 2.72 -19.80
CA SER A 318 -10.89 2.81 -19.22
C SER A 318 -11.73 3.67 -20.17
N ASN A 319 -12.83 3.09 -20.66
CA ASN A 319 -13.83 3.73 -21.50
C ASN A 319 -14.19 5.15 -21.00
N GLU A 320 -13.95 6.15 -21.84
CA GLU A 320 -14.74 7.39 -21.82
C GLU A 320 -16.16 7.04 -22.26
N SER A 321 -16.98 6.59 -21.31
CA SER A 321 -18.43 6.60 -21.46
C SER A 321 -19.04 6.53 -20.06
N ASN A 322 -19.03 7.66 -19.37
CA ASN A 322 -20.08 7.99 -18.40
C ASN A 322 -20.47 9.43 -18.69
N ASP A 323 -21.56 9.56 -19.45
CA ASP A 323 -22.45 10.70 -19.38
C ASP A 323 -22.84 10.89 -17.91
N GLU A 324 -22.41 11.99 -17.31
CA GLU A 324 -23.17 12.62 -16.23
C GLU A 324 -22.90 14.13 -16.23
N SER A 325 -24.01 14.84 -16.39
CA SER A 325 -24.20 16.28 -16.45
C SER A 325 -23.38 17.07 -15.42
N SER A 326 -22.75 18.14 -15.88
CA SER A 326 -22.11 19.17 -15.05
C SER A 326 -23.07 19.74 -14.00
N PRO A 327 -22.69 19.85 -12.72
CA PRO A 327 -23.36 20.77 -11.82
C PRO A 327 -22.92 22.19 -12.17
N ARG A 328 -23.91 23.06 -12.38
CA ARG A 328 -23.76 24.49 -12.61
C ARG A 328 -23.00 25.17 -11.48
N ASN A 329 -22.22 26.18 -11.86
CA ASN A 329 -21.70 27.24 -11.00
C ASN A 329 -22.78 27.73 -10.01
N CYS A 330 -22.46 27.70 -8.72
CA CYS A 330 -23.10 28.55 -7.71
C CYS A 330 -22.02 29.44 -7.09
N ASN A 331 -21.79 30.58 -7.74
CA ASN A 331 -21.40 31.79 -7.02
C ASN A 331 -22.69 32.43 -6.53
N GLY A 332 -22.80 32.63 -5.22
CA GLY A 332 -23.89 33.27 -4.51
C GLY A 332 -23.59 33.24 -3.02
#